data_AF-A0A967GMF5-F1
#
_entry.id   AF-A0A967GMF5-F1
#
_cell.length_a   1.000
_cell.length_b   1.000
_cell.length_c   1.000
_cell.angle_alpha   90.00
_cell.angle_beta   90.00
_cell.angle_gamma   90.00
#
_symmetry.space_group_name_H-M   'P 1'
#
loop_
_entity.id
_entity.type
_entity.pdbx_description
1 polymer ?
#
loop_
_entity_poly.entity_id
_entity_poly.type
_entity_poly.pdbx_seq_one_letter_code
_entity_poly.pdbx_strand_id
1 'polypeptide(L)' 'MCTLTWWRGTAGSYEVFFNRDEKRTRSIADPPRVHERDGVRFLAPLDPDGGGTWMLANDRGLLVCLLNRWHEGSP' A
#
# COMPACT_ATOMS: atom_id res chain seq x y z
N MET A 1 2.98 12.86 -4.43
CA MET A 1 3.76 12.23 -3.37
C MET A 1 2.84 11.43 -2.46
N CYS A 2 3.06 10.12 -2.27
CA CYS A 2 2.20 9.34 -1.38
C CYS A 2 2.30 9.85 0.08
N THR A 3 1.18 9.88 0.78
CA THR A 3 1.08 10.27 2.20
C THR A 3 0.43 9.15 2.98
N LEU A 4 1.08 8.74 4.07
CA LEU A 4 0.55 7.77 5.02
C LEU A 4 0.13 8.47 6.29
N THR A 5 -1.13 8.26 6.67
CA THR A 5 -1.67 8.69 7.97
C THR A 5 -2.18 7.45 8.69
N TRP A 6 -2.02 7.41 10.01
CA TRP A 6 -2.51 6.33 10.83
C TRP A 6 -3.07 6.85 12.13
N TRP A 7 -4.03 6.13 12.69
CA TRP A 7 -4.70 6.47 13.94
C TRP A 7 -4.82 5.24 14.82
N ARG A 8 -4.74 5.44 16.14
CA ARG A 8 -4.98 4.39 17.13
C ARG A 8 -6.13 4.81 18.03
N GLY A 9 -7.32 4.26 17.77
CA GLY A 9 -8.52 4.55 18.56
C GLY A 9 -8.61 3.69 19.82
N THR A 10 -8.66 2.37 19.66
CA THR A 10 -8.81 1.42 20.77
C THR A 10 -7.55 0.60 21.01
N ALA A 11 -7.39 0.06 22.21
CA ALA A 11 -6.28 -0.83 22.53
C ALA A 11 -6.29 -2.06 21.59
N GLY A 12 -5.17 -2.31 20.91
CA GLY A 12 -5.03 -3.42 19.98
C GLY A 12 -5.50 -3.15 18.54
N SER A 13 -6.03 -1.96 18.23
CA SER A 13 -6.39 -1.58 16.86
C SER A 13 -5.60 -0.38 16.36
N TYR A 14 -5.47 -0.29 15.04
CA TYR A 14 -4.98 0.88 14.35
C TYR A 14 -5.64 0.96 12.97
N GLU A 15 -5.86 2.17 12.51
CA GLU A 15 -6.39 2.48 11.18
C GLU A 15 -5.26 3.11 10.36
N VAL A 16 -5.19 2.76 9.07
CA VAL A 16 -4.22 3.34 8.14
C VAL A 16 -4.94 3.86 6.91
N PHE A 17 -4.60 5.09 6.57
CA PHE A 17 -5.09 5.82 5.42
C PHE A 17 -3.91 6.12 4.51
N PHE A 18 -4.03 5.77 3.23
CA PHE A 18 -2.92 5.90 2.30
C PHE A 18 -3.40 6.40 0.93
N ASN A 19 -2.91 7.57 0.49
CA ASN A 19 -3.07 8.00 -0.89
C ASN A 19 -1.85 7.59 -1.71
N ARG A 20 -2.11 7.14 -2.94
CA ARG A 20 -1.09 6.92 -3.95
C ARG A 20 -1.14 8.07 -4.94
N ASP A 21 -0.13 8.93 -4.87
CA ASP A 21 0.05 9.96 -5.88
C ASP A 21 0.98 9.46 -6.98
N GLU A 22 0.44 9.31 -8.17
CA GLU A 22 1.16 8.75 -9.31
C GLU A 22 1.22 9.69 -10.52
N LYS A 23 1.96 9.28 -11.56
CA LYS A 23 1.99 10.01 -12.83
C LYS A 23 0.63 9.95 -13.49
N ARG A 24 0.17 11.05 -14.10
CA ARG A 24 -1.10 11.10 -14.86
C ARG A 24 -1.18 10.11 -16.02
N THR A 25 -0.03 9.66 -16.51
CA THR A 25 0.08 8.69 -17.61
C THR A 25 -0.05 7.24 -17.15
N ARG A 26 -0.06 7.00 -15.83
CA ARG A 26 -0.16 5.66 -15.27
C ARG A 26 -1.61 5.19 -15.35
N SER A 27 -1.80 3.92 -15.66
CA SER A 27 -3.14 3.34 -15.74
C SER A 27 -3.84 3.39 -14.38
N ILE A 28 -5.17 3.45 -14.41
CA ILE A 28 -5.98 3.32 -13.19
C ILE A 28 -5.68 1.97 -12.56
N ALA A 29 -5.41 1.96 -11.25
CA ALA A 29 -5.16 0.74 -10.53
C ALA A 29 -6.38 -0.16 -10.42
N ASP A 30 -6.14 -1.47 -10.35
CA ASP A 30 -7.19 -2.42 -10.03
C ASP A 30 -7.66 -2.20 -8.60
N PRO A 31 -8.99 -2.21 -8.37
CA PRO A 31 -9.54 -1.99 -7.03
C PRO A 31 -9.06 -3.10 -6.07
N PRO A 32 -9.02 -2.83 -4.75
CA PRO A 32 -8.61 -3.83 -3.77
C PRO A 32 -9.42 -5.12 -3.89
N ARG A 33 -8.70 -6.24 -4.03
CA ARG A 33 -9.26 -7.61 -4.06
C ARG A 33 -8.39 -8.53 -3.22
N VAL A 34 -8.96 -9.67 -2.82
CA VAL A 34 -8.20 -10.72 -2.15
C VAL A 34 -7.40 -11.49 -3.19
N HIS A 35 -6.12 -11.65 -2.93
CA HIS A 35 -5.15 -12.43 -3.70
C HIS A 35 -4.56 -13.51 -2.81
N GLU A 36 -3.97 -14.55 -3.40
CA GLU A 36 -3.24 -15.59 -2.67
C GLU A 36 -1.89 -15.84 -3.34
N ARG A 37 -0.83 -15.89 -2.53
CA ARG A 37 0.53 -16.26 -2.98
C ARG A 37 1.21 -17.05 -1.87
N ASP A 38 1.81 -18.19 -2.22
CA ASP A 38 2.53 -19.07 -1.30
C ASP A 38 1.73 -19.43 -0.02
N GLY A 39 0.41 -19.63 -0.17
CA GLY A 39 -0.50 -19.97 0.93
C GLY A 39 -0.82 -18.82 1.88
N VAL A 40 -0.54 -17.56 1.49
CA VAL A 40 -0.89 -16.36 2.25
C VAL A 40 -1.90 -15.54 1.45
N ARG A 41 -3.06 -15.25 2.05
CA ARG A 41 -4.06 -14.37 1.44
C ARG A 41 -3.82 -12.94 1.84
N PHE A 42 -3.96 -12.02 0.88
CA PHE A 42 -3.80 -10.59 1.12
C PHE A 42 -4.78 -9.75 0.31
N LEU A 43 -5.27 -8.67 0.91
CA LEU A 43 -6.08 -7.64 0.28
C LEU A 43 -5.15 -6.52 -0.21
N ALA A 44 -5.18 -6.24 -1.51
CA ALA A 44 -4.38 -5.18 -2.10
C ALA A 44 -5.03 -4.64 -3.39
N PRO A 45 -4.96 -3.32 -3.67
CA PRO A 45 -5.07 -2.83 -5.03
C PRO A 45 -3.83 -3.22 -5.83
N LEU A 46 -3.95 -3.39 -7.14
CA LEU A 46 -2.80 -3.72 -8.01
C LEU A 46 -2.53 -2.58 -9.00
N ASP A 47 -1.25 -2.31 -9.20
CA ASP A 47 -0.78 -1.41 -10.23
C ASP A 47 -0.53 -2.20 -11.52
N PRO A 48 -1.37 -2.05 -12.57
CA PRO A 48 -1.28 -2.87 -13.77
C PRO A 48 0.00 -2.62 -14.57
N ASP A 49 0.56 -1.41 -14.49
CA ASP A 49 1.78 -1.05 -15.22
C ASP A 49 3.05 -1.67 -14.58
N GLY A 50 3.07 -1.83 -13.26
CA GLY A 50 4.20 -2.40 -12.51
C GLY A 50 4.00 -3.84 -12.03
N GLY A 51 2.78 -4.39 -12.16
CA GLY A 51 2.41 -5.74 -11.72
C GLY A 51 2.46 -5.97 -10.20
N GLY A 52 2.57 -4.90 -9.41
CA GLY A 52 2.76 -4.95 -7.96
C GLY A 52 1.68 -4.18 -7.20
N THR A 53 1.97 -3.89 -5.93
CA THR A 53 1.11 -3.05 -5.09
C THR A 53 1.92 -2.09 -4.23
N TRP A 54 1.31 -0.97 -3.86
CA TRP A 54 1.88 0.01 -2.94
C TRP A 54 1.32 -0.15 -1.51
N MET A 55 0.25 -0.93 -1.31
CA MET A 55 -0.20 -1.31 0.04
C MET A 55 -0.89 -2.66 0.06
N LEU A 56 -0.74 -3.39 1.16
CA LEU A 56 -1.47 -4.64 1.39
C LEU A 56 -1.70 -4.88 2.86
N ALA A 57 -2.77 -5.62 3.16
CA ALA A 57 -2.99 -6.27 4.45
C ALA A 57 -3.15 -7.78 4.21
N ASN A 58 -2.49 -8.63 5.00
CA ASN A 58 -2.62 -10.08 4.86
C ASN A 58 -3.36 -10.75 6.02
N ASP A 59 -3.72 -12.02 5.85
CA ASP A 59 -4.44 -12.82 6.83
C ASP A 59 -3.60 -13.21 8.08
N ARG A 60 -2.34 -12.77 8.15
CA ARG A 60 -1.45 -12.90 9.31
C ARG A 60 -1.33 -11.60 10.13
N GLY A 61 -2.12 -10.58 9.79
CA GLY A 61 -2.10 -9.29 10.48
C GLY A 61 -0.97 -8.36 10.08
N LEU A 62 -0.25 -8.64 8.98
CA LEU A 62 0.77 -7.75 8.43
C LEU A 62 0.11 -6.71 7.52
N LEU A 63 0.35 -5.44 7.80
CA LEU A 63 0.09 -4.32 6.90
C LEU A 63 1.41 -3.78 6.36
N VAL A 64 1.49 -3.59 5.04
CA VAL A 64 2.64 -2.98 4.37
C VAL A 64 2.16 -1.78 3.57
N CYS A 65 2.90 -0.67 3.63
CA CYS A 65 2.70 0.51 2.80
C CYS A 65 4.05 0.96 2.25
N LEU A 66 4.12 1.21 0.95
CA LEU A 66 5.34 1.61 0.24
C LEU A 66 5.32 3.12 -0.04
N LEU A 67 6.20 3.85 0.63
CA LEU A 67 6.42 5.28 0.41
C LEU A 67 7.59 5.53 -0.54
N ASN A 68 7.52 6.63 -1.29
CA ASN A 68 8.65 7.10 -2.08
C ASN A 68 9.81 7.47 -1.14
N ARG A 69 11.00 6.97 -1.44
CA ARG A 69 12.23 7.40 -0.76
C ARG A 69 12.64 8.76 -1.31
N TRP A 70 12.78 9.75 -0.43
CA TRP A 70 13.55 10.95 -0.71
C TRP A 70 14.99 10.71 -0.27
N HIS A 71 15.92 10.86 -1.21
CA HIS A 71 17.30 11.11 -0.85
C HIS A 71 17.38 12.59 -0.50
N GLU A 72 17.69 12.91 0.75
CA GLU A 72 18.40 14.16 1.00
C GLU A 72 19.68 14.09 0.16
N GLY A 73 19.95 15.11 -0.63
CA GLY A 73 21.10 15.13 -1.52
C GLY A 73 22.34 14.69 -0.76
N SER A 74 23.08 13.72 -1.30
CA SER A 74 24.51 13.66 -1.01
C SER A 74 25.10 15.03 -1.38
N PRO A 75 26.05 15.55 -0.57
CA PRO A 75 26.54 16.93 -0.71
C PRO A 75 27.03 17.26 -2.12
#